data_AF-A0A968VWT8-F1
#
_entry.id   AF-A0A968VWT8-F1
#
_cell.length_a   1.000
_cell.length_b   1.000
_cell.length_c   1.000
_cell.angle_alpha   90.00
_cell.angle_beta   90.00
_cell.angle_gamma   90.00
#
_symmetry.space_group_name_H-M   'P 1'
#
loop_
_entity.id
_entity.type
_entity.pdbx_description
1 polymer ?
#
loop_
_entity_poly.entity_id
_entity_poly.type
_entity_poly.pdbx_seq_one_letter_code
_entity_poly.pdbx_strand_id
1 'polypeptide(L)'
;VWASSWGVSTRLMGALVMAHSDDNGLVLPPRLAPIQVVIVPIYKSKEQLQTISLTALEIEGKLKAKGISVKFDDRDTHKPGWKFAEYELKGVPVRLAIGPRDLENNAVEVARRDTLEKKTMPIGGIDTYVANLLEDIQQNIYQKALDYKRDHTTEVNGFDEFIDVLDNKGGFVLAHWDGTGETEQKIKELTKATIRCIPEDAIDEAGTCVLSGRPSQRRVLFARAY
;
A
#
# COMPACT_ATOMS: atom_id res chain seq x y z
N VAL A 1 -19.02 26.87 -26.06
CA VAL A 1 -18.07 25.74 -25.94
C VAL A 1 -18.19 25.20 -24.53
N TRP A 2 -18.43 23.90 -24.37
CA TRP A 2 -18.39 23.24 -23.06
C TRP A 2 -16.97 22.71 -22.85
N ALA A 3 -16.29 23.16 -21.81
CA ALA A 3 -14.92 22.77 -21.51
C ALA A 3 -14.83 22.22 -20.08
N SER A 4 -13.99 21.20 -19.89
CA SER A 4 -13.70 20.57 -18.61
C SER A 4 -12.20 20.64 -18.33
N SER A 5 -11.81 20.77 -17.07
CA SER A 5 -10.41 20.67 -16.62
C SER A 5 -10.28 19.72 -15.43
N TRP A 6 -9.15 19.02 -15.35
CA TRP A 6 -8.80 18.09 -14.28
C TRP A 6 -7.29 18.09 -14.08
N GLY A 7 -6.83 17.72 -12.90
CA GLY A 7 -5.40 17.75 -12.57
C GLY A 7 -5.04 16.81 -11.43
N VAL A 8 -3.86 16.20 -11.54
CA VAL A 8 -3.24 15.35 -10.52
C VAL A 8 -1.83 15.87 -10.24
N SER A 9 -1.31 15.63 -9.03
CA SER A 9 0.01 16.14 -8.63
C SER A 9 0.80 15.10 -7.83
N THR A 10 2.06 15.43 -7.54
CA THR A 10 2.97 14.61 -6.71
C THR A 10 2.45 14.33 -5.30
N ARG A 11 1.39 15.01 -4.86
CA ARG A 11 0.66 14.69 -3.63
C ARG A 11 0.20 13.23 -3.56
N LEU A 12 -0.04 12.59 -4.71
CA LEU A 12 -0.35 11.16 -4.77
C LEU A 12 0.80 10.27 -4.26
N MET A 13 2.06 10.71 -4.42
CA MET A 13 3.21 9.99 -3.86
C MET A 13 3.20 10.06 -2.33
N GLY A 14 2.90 11.24 -1.76
CA GLY A 14 2.74 11.38 -0.31
C GLY A 14 1.62 10.49 0.23
N ALA A 15 0.47 10.46 -0.44
CA ALA A 15 -0.64 9.60 -0.08
C ALA A 15 -0.27 8.10 -0.11
N LEU A 16 0.46 7.67 -1.14
CA LEU A 16 0.96 6.29 -1.25
C LEU A 16 1.89 5.93 -0.08
N VAL A 17 2.83 6.82 0.24
CA VAL A 17 3.76 6.62 1.35
C VAL A 17 2.99 6.50 2.67
N MET A 18 2.06 7.40 2.95
CA MET A 18 1.29 7.41 4.20
C MET A 18 0.31 6.23 4.31
N ALA A 19 -0.24 5.76 3.19
CA ALA A 19 -1.25 4.69 3.19
C ALA A 19 -0.67 3.28 3.40
N HIS A 20 0.60 3.06 3.05
CA HIS A 20 1.16 1.71 2.99
C HIS A 20 2.39 1.48 3.86
N SER A 21 3.18 2.52 4.14
CA SER A 21 4.42 2.37 4.92
C SER A 21 4.15 1.91 6.35
N ASP A 22 5.16 1.31 6.97
CA ASP A 22 5.12 0.84 8.35
C ASP A 22 6.39 1.26 9.12
N ASP A 23 6.54 0.80 10.36
CA ASP A 23 7.68 1.14 11.23
C ASP A 23 9.04 0.71 10.66
N ASN A 24 9.07 -0.23 9.70
CA ASN A 24 10.28 -0.70 9.03
C ASN A 24 10.59 0.11 7.76
N GLY A 25 9.73 1.05 7.35
CA GLY A 25 9.95 1.94 6.21
C GLY A 25 8.87 1.84 5.14
N LEU A 26 9.28 2.09 3.89
CA LEU A 26 8.35 2.09 2.76
C LEU A 26 7.78 0.69 2.51
N VAL A 27 6.53 0.64 2.06
CA VAL A 27 5.91 -0.54 1.46
C VAL A 27 5.35 -0.13 0.11
N LEU A 28 6.06 -0.44 -0.96
CA LEU A 28 5.70 0.02 -2.30
C LEU A 28 4.84 -1.03 -3.02
N PRO A 29 3.71 -0.63 -3.63
CA PRO A 29 3.00 -1.48 -4.57
C PRO A 29 3.93 -1.89 -5.72
N PRO A 30 3.99 -3.19 -6.10
CA PRO A 30 4.89 -3.69 -7.14
C PRO A 30 4.84 -2.94 -8.47
N ARG A 31 3.68 -2.42 -8.88
CA ARG A 31 3.55 -1.65 -10.14
C ARG A 31 4.23 -0.28 -10.11
N LEU A 32 4.56 0.22 -8.93
CA LEU A 32 5.17 1.54 -8.72
C LEU A 32 6.58 1.45 -8.14
N ALA A 33 6.99 0.27 -7.66
CA ALA A 33 8.31 0.05 -7.09
C ALA A 33 9.40 0.16 -8.17
N PRO A 34 10.40 1.06 -8.00
CA PRO A 34 11.50 1.18 -8.96
C PRO A 34 12.34 -0.11 -9.09
N ILE A 35 12.48 -0.82 -7.97
CA ILE A 35 13.06 -2.16 -7.88
C ILE A 35 11.96 -3.05 -7.30
N GLN A 36 11.53 -4.05 -8.06
CA GLN A 36 10.48 -4.98 -7.63
C GLN A 36 11.08 -6.16 -6.88
N VAL A 37 12.25 -6.63 -7.34
CA VAL A 37 12.96 -7.76 -6.75
C VAL A 37 14.41 -7.37 -6.48
N VAL A 38 14.90 -7.70 -5.29
CA VAL A 38 16.34 -7.61 -5.01
C VAL A 38 16.90 -8.99 -4.71
N ILE A 39 18.04 -9.33 -5.31
CA ILE A 39 18.76 -10.57 -5.07
C ILE A 39 19.99 -10.24 -4.21
N VAL A 40 20.09 -10.85 -3.04
CA VAL A 40 21.19 -10.63 -2.09
C VAL A 40 21.93 -11.95 -1.85
N PRO A 41 23.21 -12.06 -2.24
CA PRO A 41 24.00 -13.26 -2.00
C PRO A 41 24.46 -13.32 -0.53
N ILE A 42 24.43 -14.51 0.05
CA ILE A 42 25.00 -14.79 1.39
C ILE A 42 26.22 -15.66 1.18
N TYR A 43 27.42 -15.14 1.44
CA TYR A 43 28.67 -15.85 1.18
C TYR A 43 29.71 -15.56 2.28
N LYS A 44 30.70 -16.45 2.40
CA LYS A 44 31.86 -16.29 3.29
C LYS A 44 33.17 -16.17 2.53
N SER A 45 33.26 -16.75 1.33
CA SER A 45 34.44 -16.70 0.47
C SER A 45 34.10 -16.16 -0.93
N LYS A 46 35.12 -15.75 -1.69
CA LYS A 46 34.94 -15.22 -3.05
C LYS A 46 34.48 -16.29 -4.04
N GLU A 47 34.90 -17.53 -3.83
CA GLU A 47 34.51 -18.69 -4.64
C GLU A 47 33.01 -19.01 -4.47
N GLN A 48 32.51 -18.92 -3.23
CA GLN A 48 31.08 -19.04 -2.96
C GLN A 48 30.29 -17.93 -3.64
N LEU A 49 30.78 -16.69 -3.57
CA LEU A 49 30.13 -15.57 -4.25
C LEU A 49 30.05 -15.82 -5.75
N GLN A 50 31.13 -16.24 -6.40
CA GLN A 50 31.12 -16.53 -7.85
C GLN A 50 30.06 -17.58 -8.22
N THR A 51 29.98 -18.66 -7.43
CA THR A 51 29.01 -19.74 -7.67
C THR A 51 27.56 -19.24 -7.51
N ILE A 52 27.30 -18.46 -6.46
CA ILE A 52 25.98 -17.84 -6.21
C ILE A 52 25.65 -16.83 -7.31
N SER A 53 26.61 -16.02 -7.75
CA SER A 53 26.42 -15.00 -8.78
C SER A 53 25.94 -15.59 -10.10
N LEU A 54 26.45 -16.76 -10.50
CA LEU A 54 25.97 -17.43 -11.72
C LEU A 54 24.47 -17.72 -11.65
N THR A 55 24.01 -18.26 -10.53
CA THR A 55 22.59 -18.59 -10.30
C THR A 55 21.75 -17.32 -10.17
N ALA A 56 22.26 -16.31 -9.45
CA ALA A 56 21.59 -15.03 -9.26
C ALA A 56 21.37 -14.29 -10.59
N LEU A 57 22.40 -14.27 -11.46
CA LEU A 57 22.31 -13.65 -12.79
C LEU A 57 21.36 -14.40 -13.73
N GLU A 58 21.28 -15.73 -13.61
CA GLU A 58 20.31 -16.52 -14.36
C GLU A 58 18.87 -16.18 -13.95
N ILE A 59 18.60 -16.13 -12.63
CA ILE A 59 17.30 -15.75 -12.08
C ILE A 59 16.95 -14.31 -12.49
N GLU A 60 17.91 -13.39 -12.38
CA GLU A 60 17.77 -11.99 -12.80
C GLU A 60 17.38 -11.90 -14.28
N GLY A 61 18.05 -12.65 -15.16
CA GLY A 61 17.75 -12.69 -16.59
C GLY A 61 16.33 -13.17 -16.87
N LYS A 62 15.89 -14.26 -16.21
CA LYS A 62 14.53 -14.81 -16.36
C LYS A 62 13.44 -13.85 -15.87
N LEU A 63 13.68 -13.17 -14.76
CA LEU A 63 12.75 -12.16 -14.21
C LEU A 63 12.68 -10.92 -15.11
N LYS A 64 13.83 -10.41 -15.57
CA LYS A 64 13.89 -9.27 -16.50
C LYS A 64 13.20 -9.58 -17.83
N ALA A 65 13.30 -10.83 -18.32
CA ALA A 65 12.59 -11.27 -19.51
C ALA A 65 11.05 -11.22 -19.37
N LYS A 66 10.52 -11.22 -18.14
CA LYS A 66 9.10 -11.00 -17.83
C LYS A 66 8.75 -9.52 -17.57
N GLY A 67 9.69 -8.60 -17.78
CA GLY A 67 9.50 -7.17 -17.51
C GLY A 67 9.64 -6.78 -16.03
N ILE A 68 10.16 -7.66 -15.18
CA ILE A 68 10.33 -7.40 -13.75
C ILE A 68 11.64 -6.64 -13.51
N SER A 69 11.58 -5.53 -12.76
CA SER A 69 12.76 -4.77 -12.34
C SER A 69 13.49 -5.49 -11.21
N VAL A 70 14.71 -5.90 -11.50
CA VAL A 70 15.55 -6.67 -10.57
C VAL A 70 16.88 -5.97 -10.31
N LYS A 71 17.30 -5.98 -9.05
CA LYS A 71 18.64 -5.56 -8.62
C LYS A 71 19.38 -6.73 -7.98
N PHE A 72 20.49 -7.16 -8.57
CA PHE A 72 21.47 -7.96 -7.86
C PHE A 72 22.40 -7.04 -7.03
N ASP A 73 22.51 -7.30 -5.74
CA ASP A 73 23.38 -6.55 -4.82
C ASP A 73 24.54 -7.40 -4.32
N ASP A 74 25.63 -7.39 -5.09
CA ASP A 74 26.89 -8.08 -4.82
C ASP A 74 27.94 -7.21 -4.11
N ARG A 75 27.57 -6.01 -3.63
CA ARG A 75 28.51 -5.13 -2.91
C ARG A 75 29.17 -5.87 -1.74
N ASP A 76 30.48 -5.92 -1.71
CA ASP A 76 31.24 -6.54 -0.62
C ASP A 76 31.47 -5.61 0.58
N THR A 77 31.10 -4.33 0.45
CA THR A 77 31.22 -3.30 1.49
C THR A 77 30.27 -3.48 2.66
N HIS A 78 29.20 -4.27 2.50
CA HIS A 78 28.15 -4.46 3.51
C HIS A 78 27.79 -5.92 3.74
N LYS A 79 27.52 -6.27 5.00
CA LYS A 79 27.02 -7.60 5.37
C LYS A 79 25.60 -7.83 4.83
N PRO A 80 25.19 -9.08 4.53
CA PRO A 80 23.86 -9.38 4.02
C PRO A 80 22.71 -8.82 4.87
N GLY A 81 22.80 -8.92 6.20
CA GLY A 81 21.77 -8.38 7.10
C GLY A 81 21.60 -6.85 7.00
N TRP A 82 22.67 -6.10 6.69
CA TRP A 82 22.57 -4.66 6.45
C TRP A 82 21.83 -4.38 5.13
N LYS A 83 22.15 -5.14 4.08
CA LYS A 83 21.45 -5.05 2.79
C LYS A 83 19.96 -5.37 2.94
N PHE A 84 19.63 -6.39 3.74
CA PHE A 84 18.24 -6.76 4.03
C PHE A 84 17.46 -5.58 4.59
N ALA A 85 17.99 -4.95 5.65
CA ALA A 85 17.38 -3.79 6.26
C ALA A 85 17.30 -2.59 5.31
N GLU A 86 18.32 -2.36 4.48
CA GLU A 86 18.32 -1.27 3.49
C GLU A 86 17.18 -1.44 2.47
N TYR A 87 16.98 -2.64 1.94
CA TYR A 87 15.94 -2.89 0.94
C TYR A 87 14.54 -3.01 1.54
N GLU A 88 14.45 -3.46 2.80
CA GLU A 88 13.20 -3.38 3.56
C GLU A 88 12.80 -1.92 3.81
N LEU A 89 13.74 -1.07 4.23
CA LEU A 89 13.53 0.37 4.43
C LEU A 89 13.10 1.08 3.14
N LYS A 90 13.72 0.73 2.00
CA LYS A 90 13.37 1.27 0.68
C LYS A 90 12.06 0.71 0.11
N GLY A 91 11.49 -0.32 0.74
CA GLY A 91 10.21 -0.89 0.34
C GLY A 91 10.25 -1.74 -0.91
N VAL A 92 11.38 -2.42 -1.19
CA VAL A 92 11.47 -3.39 -2.29
C VAL A 92 10.50 -4.55 -2.02
N PRO A 93 9.51 -4.82 -2.89
CA PRO A 93 8.44 -5.78 -2.62
C PRO A 93 8.91 -7.20 -2.28
N VAL A 94 9.90 -7.70 -3.02
CA VAL A 94 10.42 -9.07 -2.88
C VAL A 94 11.94 -9.05 -2.75
N ARG A 95 12.45 -9.77 -1.75
CA ARG A 95 13.87 -10.09 -1.65
C ARG A 95 14.09 -11.59 -1.88
N LEU A 96 15.04 -11.91 -2.74
CA LEU A 96 15.60 -13.25 -2.90
C LEU A 96 16.96 -13.31 -2.20
N ALA A 97 17.13 -14.23 -1.27
CA ALA A 97 18.42 -14.49 -0.64
C ALA A 97 18.93 -15.88 -1.04
N ILE A 98 20.18 -15.92 -1.52
CA ILE A 98 20.82 -17.15 -2.00
C ILE A 98 22.10 -17.35 -1.21
N GLY A 99 22.11 -18.37 -0.35
CA GLY A 99 23.31 -18.83 0.35
C GLY A 99 23.87 -20.13 -0.23
N PRO A 100 25.08 -20.56 0.21
CA PRO A 100 25.67 -21.82 -0.23
C PRO A 100 24.80 -23.02 0.15
N ARG A 101 24.18 -23.01 1.34
CA ARG A 101 23.28 -24.07 1.80
C ARG A 101 22.00 -24.16 0.96
N ASP A 102 21.44 -23.02 0.56
CA ASP A 102 20.24 -23.00 -0.27
C ASP A 102 20.57 -23.50 -1.67
N LEU A 103 21.73 -23.11 -2.21
CA LEU A 103 22.20 -23.55 -3.51
C LEU A 103 22.47 -25.06 -3.56
N GLU A 104 23.07 -25.64 -2.52
CA GLU A 104 23.23 -27.10 -2.38
C GLU A 104 21.88 -27.85 -2.41
N ASN A 105 20.82 -27.21 -1.90
CA ASN A 105 19.46 -27.75 -1.89
C ASN A 105 18.61 -27.29 -3.10
N ASN A 106 19.21 -26.64 -4.09
CA ASN A 106 18.55 -26.06 -5.26
C ASN A 106 17.36 -25.15 -4.89
N ALA A 107 17.53 -24.34 -3.86
CA ALA A 107 16.50 -23.50 -3.25
C ALA A 107 16.94 -22.03 -3.11
N VAL A 108 15.97 -21.16 -2.84
CA VAL A 108 16.15 -19.72 -2.59
C VAL A 108 15.17 -19.27 -1.51
N GLU A 109 15.63 -18.42 -0.58
CA GLU A 109 14.74 -17.77 0.37
C GLU A 109 14.05 -16.58 -0.32
N VAL A 110 12.72 -16.56 -0.29
CA VAL A 110 11.88 -15.46 -0.76
C VAL A 110 11.29 -14.76 0.45
N ALA A 111 11.58 -13.48 0.61
CA ALA A 111 11.00 -12.63 1.64
C ALA A 111 10.06 -11.59 1.01
N ARG A 112 8.86 -11.45 1.59
CA ARG A 112 7.87 -10.44 1.22
C ARG A 112 8.02 -9.20 2.08
N ARG A 113 7.94 -8.01 1.48
CA ARG A 113 8.01 -6.75 2.24
C ARG A 113 6.70 -6.40 2.96
N ASP A 114 5.56 -6.67 2.36
CA ASP A 114 4.24 -6.27 2.88
C ASP A 114 3.81 -7.01 4.15
N THR A 115 4.28 -8.25 4.32
CA THR A 115 3.91 -9.17 5.42
C THR A 115 5.10 -9.63 6.25
N LEU A 116 6.33 -9.37 5.80
CA LEU A 116 7.59 -9.87 6.39
C LEU A 116 7.71 -11.40 6.40
N GLU A 117 6.81 -12.11 5.71
CA GLU A 117 6.87 -13.56 5.55
C GLU A 117 8.10 -13.99 4.74
N LYS A 118 8.68 -15.12 5.15
CA LYS A 118 9.80 -15.76 4.45
C LYS A 118 9.43 -17.19 4.10
N LYS A 119 9.74 -17.59 2.87
CA LYS A 119 9.51 -18.95 2.36
C LYS A 119 10.71 -19.41 1.57
N THR A 120 11.08 -20.67 1.74
CA THR A 120 12.09 -21.32 0.90
C THR A 120 11.40 -21.94 -0.31
N MET A 121 11.83 -21.57 -1.50
CA MET A 121 11.27 -22.05 -2.77
C MET A 121 12.35 -22.74 -3.60
N PRO A 122 12.01 -23.76 -4.40
CA PRO A 122 12.95 -24.29 -5.40
C PRO A 122 13.38 -23.21 -6.40
N ILE A 123 14.62 -23.28 -6.87
CA ILE A 123 15.12 -22.39 -7.94
C ILE A 123 14.36 -22.65 -9.25
N GLY A 124 13.98 -23.91 -9.49
CA GLY A 124 13.12 -24.28 -10.63
C GLY A 124 11.76 -23.60 -10.55
N GLY A 125 11.45 -22.74 -11.53
CA GLY A 125 10.17 -22.03 -11.62
C GLY A 125 10.07 -20.77 -10.74
N ILE A 126 11.17 -20.33 -10.12
CA ILE A 126 11.18 -19.15 -9.24
C ILE A 126 10.71 -17.88 -9.96
N ASP A 127 11.04 -17.74 -11.24
CA ASP A 127 10.66 -16.60 -12.08
C ASP A 127 9.14 -16.45 -12.22
N THR A 128 8.44 -17.59 -12.34
CA THR A 128 6.98 -17.61 -12.48
C THR A 128 6.32 -17.44 -11.12
N TYR A 129 6.87 -18.06 -10.08
CA TYR A 129 6.41 -17.84 -8.71
C TYR A 129 6.51 -16.36 -8.29
N VAL A 130 7.65 -15.72 -8.53
CA VAL A 130 7.86 -14.30 -8.18
C VAL A 130 6.93 -13.39 -8.98
N ALA A 131 6.69 -13.67 -10.27
CA ALA A 131 5.74 -12.89 -11.06
C ALA A 131 4.33 -12.92 -10.45
N ASN A 132 3.83 -14.10 -10.08
CA ASN A 132 2.54 -14.24 -9.41
C ASN A 132 2.53 -13.57 -8.03
N LEU A 133 3.62 -13.73 -7.27
CA LEU A 133 3.77 -13.13 -5.95
C LEU A 133 3.69 -11.60 -5.99
N LEU A 134 4.23 -10.96 -7.04
CA LEU A 134 4.11 -9.51 -7.20
C LEU A 134 2.66 -9.06 -7.44
N GLU A 135 1.85 -9.83 -8.17
CA GLU A 135 0.41 -9.54 -8.30
C GLU A 135 -0.33 -9.78 -6.98
N ASP A 136 0.01 -10.84 -6.25
CA ASP A 136 -0.57 -11.11 -4.92
C ASP A 136 -0.25 -9.99 -3.91
N ILE A 137 0.99 -9.50 -3.89
CA ILE A 137 1.41 -8.37 -3.04
C ILE A 137 0.64 -7.11 -3.45
N GLN A 138 0.52 -6.84 -4.76
CA GLN A 138 -0.24 -5.69 -5.28
C GLN A 138 -1.70 -5.73 -4.81
N GLN A 139 -2.35 -6.89 -4.90
CA GLN A 139 -3.73 -7.06 -4.45
C GLN A 139 -3.85 -6.97 -2.92
N ASN A 140 -2.91 -7.55 -2.18
CA ASN A 140 -2.91 -7.51 -0.71
C ASN A 140 -2.78 -6.08 -0.19
N ILE A 141 -1.85 -5.29 -0.73
CA ILE A 141 -1.66 -3.88 -0.34
C ILE A 141 -2.93 -3.07 -0.63
N TYR A 142 -3.55 -3.28 -1.80
CA TYR A 142 -4.82 -2.63 -2.14
C TYR A 142 -5.94 -3.02 -1.18
N GLN A 143 -6.13 -4.31 -0.94
CA GLN A 143 -7.19 -4.83 -0.08
C GLN A 143 -7.04 -4.33 1.36
N LYS A 144 -5.83 -4.34 1.91
CA LYS A 144 -5.53 -3.79 3.24
C LYS A 144 -5.94 -2.32 3.35
N ALA A 145 -5.63 -1.50 2.34
CA ALA A 145 -5.99 -0.08 2.34
C ALA A 145 -7.51 0.14 2.15
N LEU A 146 -8.15 -0.72 1.32
CA LEU A 146 -9.60 -0.69 1.11
C LEU A 146 -10.36 -1.04 2.41
N ASP A 147 -9.94 -2.11 3.09
CA ASP A 147 -10.51 -2.52 4.37
C ASP A 147 -10.26 -1.45 5.44
N TYR A 148 -9.05 -0.90 5.52
CA TYR A 148 -8.76 0.22 6.43
C TYR A 148 -9.70 1.40 6.23
N LYS A 149 -9.91 1.83 4.97
CA LYS A 149 -10.86 2.90 4.64
C LYS A 149 -12.28 2.55 5.06
N ARG A 150 -12.73 1.31 4.80
CA ARG A 150 -14.07 0.84 5.18
C ARG A 150 -14.25 0.86 6.69
N ASP A 151 -13.31 0.29 7.43
CA ASP A 151 -13.38 0.14 8.88
C ASP A 151 -13.25 1.49 9.62
N HIS A 152 -12.62 2.48 8.97
CA HIS A 152 -12.53 3.88 9.40
C HIS A 152 -13.55 4.80 8.74
N THR A 153 -14.62 4.24 8.16
CA THR A 153 -15.81 5.00 7.75
C THR A 153 -16.95 4.61 8.67
N THR A 154 -17.48 5.57 9.42
CA THR A 154 -18.55 5.31 10.39
C THR A 154 -19.83 5.98 9.93
N GLU A 155 -20.88 5.19 9.79
CA GLU A 155 -22.22 5.70 9.57
C GLU A 155 -22.77 6.28 10.86
N VAL A 156 -23.38 7.46 10.79
CA VAL A 156 -24.00 8.13 11.95
C VAL A 156 -25.36 8.69 11.58
N ASN A 157 -26.25 8.78 12.57
CA ASN A 157 -27.63 9.26 12.37
C ASN A 157 -27.99 10.47 13.24
N GLY A 158 -27.16 10.82 14.23
CA GLY A 158 -27.37 11.98 15.10
C GLY A 158 -26.13 12.88 15.17
N PHE A 159 -26.35 14.17 15.48
CA PHE A 159 -25.25 15.13 15.56
C PHE A 159 -24.28 14.87 16.73
N ASP A 160 -24.79 14.37 17.85
CA ASP A 160 -23.93 14.03 18.99
C ASP A 160 -22.99 12.86 18.65
N GLU A 161 -23.52 11.83 17.98
CA GLU A 161 -22.73 10.70 17.45
C GLU A 161 -21.73 11.18 16.40
N PHE A 162 -22.13 12.10 15.52
CA PHE A 162 -21.24 12.71 14.54
C PHE A 162 -20.03 13.39 15.20
N ILE A 163 -20.24 14.15 16.28
CA ILE A 163 -19.16 14.79 17.04
C ILE A 163 -18.29 13.75 17.73
N ASP A 164 -18.90 12.77 18.41
CA ASP A 164 -18.20 11.71 19.13
C ASP A 164 -17.26 10.92 18.21
N VAL A 165 -17.74 10.53 17.03
CA VAL A 165 -16.91 9.83 16.04
C VAL A 165 -15.74 10.71 15.59
N LEU A 166 -15.95 12.01 15.33
CA LEU A 166 -14.87 12.91 14.90
C LEU A 166 -13.80 13.14 15.97
N ASP A 167 -14.19 13.15 17.25
CA ASP A 167 -13.28 13.46 18.36
C ASP A 167 -12.58 12.22 18.92
N ASN A 168 -13.29 11.08 18.99
CA ASN A 168 -12.80 9.90 19.70
C ASN A 168 -12.37 8.75 18.78
N LYS A 169 -13.00 8.58 17.62
CA LYS A 169 -12.66 7.50 16.67
C LYS A 169 -11.81 8.00 15.48
N GLY A 170 -12.10 9.20 14.98
CA GLY A 170 -11.53 9.73 13.76
C GLY A 170 -12.06 9.04 12.49
N GLY A 171 -11.33 9.24 11.38
CA GLY A 171 -11.71 8.70 10.08
C GLY A 171 -12.80 9.50 9.37
N PHE A 172 -13.55 8.83 8.49
CA PHE A 172 -14.68 9.41 7.78
C PHE A 172 -15.98 9.18 8.54
N VAL A 173 -16.88 10.16 8.43
CA VAL A 173 -18.25 10.08 8.93
C VAL A 173 -19.21 10.09 7.74
N LEU A 174 -20.05 9.08 7.64
CA LEU A 174 -21.06 8.94 6.60
C LEU A 174 -22.43 9.32 7.18
N ALA A 175 -22.92 10.49 6.82
CA ALA A 175 -24.12 11.09 7.43
C ALA A 175 -25.06 11.69 6.40
N HIS A 176 -26.35 11.74 6.73
CA HIS A 176 -27.33 12.44 5.91
C HIS A 176 -27.10 13.96 5.93
N TRP A 177 -27.22 14.55 4.74
CA TRP A 177 -27.12 15.99 4.54
C TRP A 177 -28.28 16.50 3.66
N ASP A 178 -28.80 17.67 3.99
CA ASP A 178 -29.99 18.25 3.36
C ASP A 178 -29.73 19.00 2.04
N GLY A 179 -28.48 18.99 1.55
CA GLY A 179 -28.11 19.65 0.31
C GLY A 179 -27.85 21.15 0.42
N THR A 180 -27.90 21.73 1.63
CA THR A 180 -27.80 23.18 1.83
C THR A 180 -26.42 23.63 2.31
N GLY A 181 -25.89 24.69 1.69
CA GLY A 181 -24.62 25.30 2.10
C GLY A 181 -24.64 25.93 3.50
N GLU A 182 -25.81 26.37 3.97
CA GLU A 182 -25.98 26.87 5.35
C GLU A 182 -25.67 25.78 6.38
N THR A 183 -26.21 24.58 6.18
CA THR A 183 -25.98 23.45 7.09
C THR A 183 -24.54 22.97 7.01
N GLU A 184 -23.95 22.93 5.82
CA GLU A 184 -22.53 22.58 5.66
C GLU A 184 -21.62 23.57 6.42
N GLN A 185 -21.85 24.87 6.25
CA GLN A 185 -21.09 25.92 6.92
C GLN A 185 -21.24 25.82 8.45
N LYS A 186 -22.45 25.56 8.95
CA LYS A 186 -22.69 25.38 10.38
C LYS A 186 -22.01 24.13 10.95
N ILE A 187 -22.02 23.00 10.22
CA ILE A 187 -21.27 21.79 10.61
C ILE A 187 -19.77 22.12 10.69
N LYS A 188 -19.23 22.87 9.73
CA LYS A 188 -17.83 23.29 9.72
C LYS A 188 -17.48 24.19 10.89
N GLU A 189 -18.35 25.15 11.25
CA GLU A 189 -18.12 26.02 12.40
C GLU A 189 -18.11 25.25 13.72
N LEU A 190 -19.02 24.28 13.87
CA LEU A 190 -19.16 23.49 15.10
C LEU A 190 -18.07 22.42 15.25
N THR A 191 -17.64 21.79 14.15
CA THR A 191 -16.82 20.56 14.20
C THR A 191 -15.50 20.65 13.45
N LYS A 192 -15.30 21.70 12.64
CA LYS A 192 -14.22 21.85 11.64
C LYS A 192 -14.26 20.82 10.51
N ALA A 193 -15.22 19.89 10.52
CA ALA A 193 -15.38 18.94 9.43
C ALA A 193 -16.02 19.60 8.20
N THR A 194 -15.66 19.12 7.02
CA THR A 194 -16.27 19.52 5.75
C THR A 194 -16.65 18.29 4.96
N ILE A 195 -17.55 18.44 3.98
CA ILE A 195 -17.84 17.38 3.02
C ILE A 195 -16.57 17.10 2.21
N ARG A 196 -16.23 15.81 2.07
CA ARG A 196 -15.06 15.33 1.33
C ARG A 196 -15.44 14.84 -0.05
N CYS A 197 -16.58 14.17 -0.13
CA CYS A 197 -17.12 13.63 -1.36
C CYS A 197 -18.61 13.35 -1.15
N ILE A 198 -19.39 13.54 -2.22
CA ILE A 198 -20.71 12.95 -2.36
C ILE A 198 -20.50 11.74 -3.27
N PRO A 199 -20.51 10.50 -2.73
CA PRO A 199 -20.21 9.32 -3.53
C PRO A 199 -21.20 9.17 -4.70
N GLU A 200 -20.69 8.88 -5.89
CA GLU A 200 -21.52 8.65 -7.08
C GLU A 200 -22.32 7.35 -6.97
N ASP A 201 -21.76 6.36 -6.28
CA ASP A 201 -22.34 5.06 -5.95
C ASP A 201 -23.07 5.06 -4.60
N ALA A 202 -23.37 6.24 -4.05
CA ALA A 202 -24.17 6.34 -2.83
C ALA A 202 -25.54 5.68 -3.04
N ILE A 203 -25.94 4.87 -2.07
CA ILE A 203 -27.29 4.29 -2.03
C ILE A 203 -28.27 5.44 -1.80
N ASP A 204 -29.29 5.55 -2.65
CA ASP A 204 -30.42 6.43 -2.40
C ASP A 204 -31.19 5.89 -1.19
N GLU A 205 -31.15 6.65 -0.11
CA GLU A 205 -31.73 6.30 1.19
C GLU A 205 -32.41 7.54 1.76
N ALA A 206 -33.70 7.42 2.09
CA ALA A 206 -34.41 8.49 2.76
C ALA A 206 -33.99 8.57 4.22
N GLY A 207 -33.57 9.75 4.65
CA GLY A 207 -33.20 10.02 6.03
C GLY A 207 -33.37 11.48 6.40
N THR A 208 -32.82 11.87 7.54
CA THR A 208 -32.86 13.23 8.04
C THR A 208 -31.45 13.76 8.21
N CYS A 209 -31.21 14.99 7.78
CA CYS A 209 -29.93 15.64 7.92
C CYS A 209 -29.48 15.63 9.38
N VAL A 210 -28.22 15.22 9.58
CA VAL A 210 -27.62 14.98 10.89
C VAL A 210 -27.67 16.20 11.81
N LEU A 211 -27.66 17.43 11.25
CA LEU A 211 -27.72 18.67 12.01
C LEU A 211 -29.09 19.36 11.95
N SER A 212 -29.66 19.56 10.75
CA SER A 212 -30.86 20.38 10.59
C SER A 212 -32.17 19.62 10.83
N GLY A 213 -32.13 18.28 10.83
CA GLY A 213 -33.31 17.42 10.88
C GLY A 213 -34.17 17.43 9.60
N ARG A 214 -33.80 18.22 8.58
CA ARG A 214 -34.53 18.28 7.30
C ARG A 214 -34.37 16.99 6.49
N PRO A 215 -35.30 16.65 5.58
CA PRO A 215 -35.18 15.47 4.73
C PRO A 215 -33.88 15.44 3.92
N SER A 216 -33.32 14.24 3.77
CA SER A 216 -32.13 13.92 2.99
C SER A 216 -32.39 12.65 2.17
N GLN A 217 -31.83 12.58 0.97
CA GLN A 217 -32.05 11.46 0.03
C GLN A 217 -30.84 10.52 -0.07
N ARG A 218 -29.71 10.89 0.54
CA ARG A 218 -28.48 10.10 0.53
C ARG A 218 -27.53 10.56 1.63
N ARG A 219 -26.56 9.71 1.96
CA ARG A 219 -25.45 10.06 2.86
C ARG A 219 -24.27 10.65 2.10
N VAL A 220 -23.51 11.51 2.76
CA VAL A 220 -22.29 12.12 2.22
C VAL A 220 -21.14 11.92 3.21
N LEU A 221 -19.90 11.96 2.71
CA LEU A 221 -18.70 11.75 3.52
C LEU A 221 -18.20 13.06 4.11
N PHE A 222 -18.08 13.11 5.43
CA PHE A 222 -17.45 14.18 6.18
C PHE A 222 -16.13 13.71 6.78
N ALA A 223 -15.17 14.62 6.92
CA ALA A 223 -14.00 14.45 7.78
C ALA A 223 -13.39 15.80 8.12
N ARG A 224 -12.51 15.85 9.12
CA ARG A 224 -11.58 16.97 9.31
C ARG A 224 -10.49 16.94 8.23
N ALA A 225 -10.07 18.11 7.76
CA ALA A 225 -9.03 18.20 6.73
C ALA A 225 -7.67 17.93 7.37
N TYR A 226 -6.72 17.47 6.55
CA TYR A 226 -5.30 17.50 6.90
C TYR A 226 -4.83 18.93 7.24
#